data_AF-A0A1E4TJ65-F1
#
_entry.id   AF-A0A1E4TJ65-F1
#
_cell.length_a   1.000
_cell.length_b   1.000
_cell.length_c   1.000
_cell.angle_alpha   90.00
_cell.angle_beta   90.00
_cell.angle_gamma   90.00
#
_symmetry.space_group_name_H-M   'P 1'
#
loop_
_entity.id
_entity.type
_entity.pdbx_description
1 polymer ?
#
loop_
_entity_poly.entity_id
_entity_poly.type
_entity_poly.pdbx_seq_one_letter_code
_entity_poly.pdbx_strand_id
1 'polypeptide(L)'
;MSIWSELPITRRAAVMVLLFRSSQKYHVVLTRRASNMGSFAGHVALPGGKCDPEDGVGDSAAFATAKREAFEEIGIKDGIVPLDLLPPYLSRNLLAVRPALMFLSGARSELDSRGIPVDLKLMLNPDEVESAFSCALDDLLVPDAYPNWYSSKVTNWSGMPNYRMHTFTTPSGYEIWGLTARILLDTARILIGREPAFPVSRTIGDEDLITLLHKRGKLPEKRIVRKDVTLRFDNVLTPDEIARL
;
A
#
# COMPACT_ATOMS: atom_id res chain seq x y z
N MET A 1 10.02 18.35 -2.91
CA MET A 1 10.37 17.24 -2.00
C MET A 1 9.08 16.80 -1.34
N SER A 2 8.82 15.51 -1.20
CA SER A 2 7.55 15.05 -0.60
C SER A 2 7.52 15.38 0.91
N ILE A 3 6.34 15.71 1.42
CA ILE A 3 6.06 15.92 2.85
C ILE A 3 6.53 14.73 3.70
N TRP A 4 6.54 13.52 3.13
CA TRP A 4 6.99 12.31 3.81
C TRP A 4 8.38 12.48 4.44
N SER A 5 9.30 13.15 3.76
CA SER A 5 10.67 13.38 4.23
C SER A 5 10.78 14.47 5.31
N GLU A 6 9.72 15.22 5.58
CA GLU A 6 9.64 16.26 6.61
C GLU A 6 8.93 15.77 7.89
N LEU A 7 8.13 14.70 7.80
CA LEU A 7 7.41 14.14 8.95
C LEU A 7 8.35 13.56 10.01
N PRO A 8 7.96 13.45 11.29
CA PRO A 8 8.72 12.65 12.25
C PRO A 8 8.90 11.21 11.75
N ILE A 9 10.06 10.60 12.02
CA ILE A 9 10.37 9.22 11.53
C ILE A 9 9.31 8.20 11.98
N THR A 10 8.76 8.38 13.18
CA THR A 10 7.67 7.56 13.76
C THR A 10 6.35 7.61 12.98
N ARG A 11 6.23 8.54 12.02
CA ARG A 11 5.09 8.71 11.11
C ARG A 11 5.38 8.27 9.69
N ARG A 12 6.61 7.84 9.41
CA ARG A 12 7.04 7.37 8.11
C ARG A 12 6.95 5.86 8.04
N ALA A 13 6.33 5.37 6.98
CA ALA A 13 6.33 3.97 6.61
C ALA A 13 6.55 3.86 5.11
N ALA A 14 7.06 2.73 4.64
CA ALA A 14 7.19 2.44 3.23
C ALA A 14 6.77 1.00 2.94
N VAL A 15 6.22 0.79 1.75
CA VAL A 15 5.80 -0.53 1.27
C VAL A 15 6.40 -0.79 -0.10
N MET A 16 6.79 -2.03 -0.35
CA MET A 16 7.31 -2.46 -1.64
C MET A 16 6.16 -2.85 -2.55
N VAL A 17 6.05 -2.18 -3.69
CA VAL A 17 5.25 -2.62 -4.82
C VAL A 17 6.19 -3.35 -5.78
N LEU A 18 6.38 -4.65 -5.53
CA LEU A 18 7.29 -5.49 -6.31
C LEU A 18 6.61 -5.98 -7.60
N LEU A 19 6.93 -5.31 -8.69
CA LEU A 19 6.41 -5.56 -10.02
C LEU A 19 7.18 -6.67 -10.74
N PHE A 20 6.46 -7.54 -11.43
CA PHE A 20 7.01 -8.43 -12.45
C PHE A 20 5.99 -8.62 -13.58
N ARG A 21 6.43 -9.17 -14.71
CA ARG A 21 5.56 -9.39 -15.88
C ARG A 21 5.36 -10.88 -16.12
N SER A 22 4.10 -11.29 -16.29
CA SER A 22 3.75 -12.64 -16.76
C SER A 22 2.52 -12.57 -17.65
N SER A 23 2.47 -13.39 -18.70
CA SER A 23 1.33 -13.45 -19.63
C SER A 23 0.84 -12.07 -20.12
N GLN A 24 1.78 -11.17 -20.41
CA GLN A 24 1.55 -9.77 -20.82
C GLN A 24 0.90 -8.85 -19.77
N LYS A 25 0.67 -9.32 -18.55
CA LYS A 25 0.16 -8.53 -17.42
C LYS A 25 1.26 -8.14 -16.45
N TYR A 26 1.04 -7.05 -15.73
CA TYR A 26 1.88 -6.68 -14.58
C TYR A 26 1.31 -7.29 -13.31
N HIS A 27 2.17 -7.92 -12.53
CA HIS A 27 1.80 -8.54 -11.26
C HIS A 27 2.53 -7.87 -10.11
N VAL A 28 1.91 -7.89 -8.94
CA VAL A 28 2.50 -7.43 -7.67
C VAL A 28 2.47 -8.54 -6.64
N VAL A 29 3.59 -8.75 -5.93
CA VAL A 29 3.67 -9.67 -4.79
C VAL A 29 2.98 -9.05 -3.57
N LEU A 30 2.12 -9.83 -2.92
CA LEU A 30 1.37 -9.47 -1.72
C LEU A 30 1.58 -10.52 -0.63
N THR A 31 1.44 -10.09 0.62
CA THR A 31 1.51 -10.94 1.80
C THR A 31 0.17 -11.00 2.49
N ARG A 32 -0.11 -12.12 3.15
CA ARG A 32 -1.17 -12.24 4.13
C ARG A 32 -0.55 -12.29 5.52
N ARG A 33 -0.94 -11.35 6.37
CA ARG A 33 -0.42 -11.23 7.73
C ARG A 33 -0.78 -12.45 8.58
N ALA A 34 0.14 -12.89 9.42
CA ALA A 34 -0.08 -14.01 10.33
C ALA A 34 -1.27 -13.76 11.28
N SER A 35 -2.03 -14.82 11.55
CA SER A 35 -3.27 -14.76 12.35
C SER A 35 -3.04 -14.43 13.83
N ASN A 36 -1.81 -14.63 14.32
CA ASN A 36 -1.37 -14.36 15.69
C ASN A 36 -0.97 -12.88 15.94
N MET A 37 -0.98 -12.03 14.91
CA MET A 37 -0.56 -10.63 15.06
C MET A 37 -1.61 -9.78 15.78
N GLY A 38 -1.17 -8.92 16.71
CA GLY A 38 -2.04 -8.06 17.51
C GLY A 38 -2.82 -6.97 16.74
N SER A 39 -2.54 -6.77 15.44
CA SER A 39 -3.29 -5.87 14.57
C SER A 39 -3.34 -6.37 13.13
N PHE A 40 -4.51 -6.24 12.48
CA PHE A 40 -4.74 -6.59 11.07
C PHE A 40 -4.43 -8.06 10.73
N ALA A 41 -4.63 -8.97 11.69
CA ALA A 41 -4.46 -10.41 11.48
C ALA A 41 -5.24 -10.90 10.25
N GLY A 42 -4.58 -11.65 9.36
CA GLY A 42 -5.18 -12.20 8.14
C GLY A 42 -5.43 -11.20 7.00
N HIS A 43 -5.09 -9.92 7.16
CA HIS A 43 -5.24 -8.92 6.10
C HIS A 43 -4.19 -9.11 5.01
N VAL A 44 -4.57 -8.82 3.78
CA VAL A 44 -3.64 -8.70 2.65
C VAL A 44 -2.94 -7.35 2.67
N ALA A 45 -1.62 -7.36 2.52
CA ALA A 45 -0.78 -6.18 2.50
C ALA A 45 0.29 -6.27 1.41
N LEU A 46 0.84 -5.11 1.07
CA LEU A 46 2.15 -5.03 0.42
C LEU A 46 3.23 -5.27 1.49
N PRO A 47 4.34 -5.95 1.17
CA PRO A 47 5.46 -6.06 2.10
C PRO A 47 5.95 -4.69 2.52
N GLY A 48 6.17 -4.47 3.82
CA GLY A 48 6.59 -3.16 4.29
C GLY A 48 6.20 -2.83 5.72
N GLY A 49 6.79 -1.74 6.21
CA GLY A 49 6.68 -1.36 7.60
C GLY A 49 7.13 0.07 7.85
N LYS A 50 7.53 0.33 9.10
CA LYS A 50 7.91 1.67 9.55
C LYS A 50 9.35 1.95 9.15
N CYS A 51 9.64 3.23 8.93
CA CYS A 51 11.01 3.68 8.70
C CYS A 51 11.80 3.59 10.00
N ASP A 52 13.02 3.06 9.92
CA ASP A 52 13.99 3.03 10.98
C ASP A 52 15.10 4.06 10.73
N PRO A 53 15.80 4.55 11.79
CA PRO A 53 16.88 5.53 11.61
C PRO A 53 18.00 5.07 10.67
N GLU A 54 18.22 3.76 10.57
CA GLU A 54 19.23 3.15 9.71
C GLU A 54 18.86 3.15 8.22
N ASP A 55 17.58 3.36 7.89
CA ASP A 55 17.10 3.44 6.50
C ASP A 55 17.55 4.74 5.80
N GLY A 56 18.09 5.71 6.55
CA GLY A 56 18.64 6.95 6.03
C GLY A 56 17.63 8.10 5.94
N VAL A 57 17.83 9.01 4.99
CA VAL A 57 17.03 10.25 4.86
C VAL A 57 16.50 10.46 3.44
N GLY A 58 15.54 11.37 3.30
CA GLY A 58 14.98 11.75 1.99
C GLY A 58 14.21 10.62 1.32
N ASP A 59 14.13 10.67 -0.01
CA ASP A 59 13.39 9.69 -0.81
C ASP A 59 14.08 8.31 -0.85
N SER A 60 15.41 8.26 -0.76
CA SER A 60 16.15 7.00 -0.66
C SER A 60 15.78 6.16 0.55
N ALA A 61 15.37 6.82 1.66
CA ALA A 61 14.94 6.12 2.86
C ALA A 61 13.68 5.27 2.62
N ALA A 62 12.75 5.73 1.78
CA ALA A 62 11.54 4.95 1.48
C ALA A 62 11.88 3.65 0.73
N PHE A 63 12.83 3.69 -0.22
CA PHE A 63 13.32 2.47 -0.87
C PHE A 63 14.07 1.56 0.11
N ALA A 64 14.91 2.11 0.99
CA ALA A 64 15.65 1.35 1.98
C ALA A 64 14.70 0.64 2.97
N THR A 65 13.75 1.36 3.56
CA THR A 65 12.70 0.81 4.44
C THR A 65 11.94 -0.31 3.74
N ALA A 66 11.43 -0.07 2.52
CA ALA A 66 10.65 -1.08 1.80
C ALA A 66 11.47 -2.35 1.49
N LYS A 67 12.77 -2.20 1.17
CA LYS A 67 13.68 -3.34 0.95
C LYS A 67 13.99 -4.12 2.22
N ARG A 68 14.30 -3.42 3.32
CA ARG A 68 14.58 -4.04 4.62
C ARG A 68 13.38 -4.87 5.07
N GLU A 69 12.20 -4.27 5.09
CA GLU A 69 10.96 -4.92 5.51
C GLU A 69 10.58 -6.09 4.59
N ALA A 70 10.71 -5.95 3.26
CA ALA A 70 10.48 -7.08 2.35
C ALA A 70 11.49 -8.22 2.55
N PHE A 71 12.73 -7.92 2.92
CA PHE A 71 13.70 -8.94 3.28
C PHE A 71 13.34 -9.64 4.59
N GLU A 72 12.91 -8.89 5.61
CA GLU A 72 12.46 -9.44 6.90
C GLU A 72 11.20 -10.31 6.76
N GLU A 73 10.20 -9.85 6.00
CA GLU A 73 8.90 -10.52 5.86
C GLU A 73 8.93 -11.71 4.89
N ILE A 74 9.59 -11.57 3.73
CA ILE A 74 9.52 -12.54 2.61
C ILE A 74 10.88 -12.95 2.02
N GLY A 75 11.99 -12.48 2.59
CA GLY A 75 13.34 -12.97 2.27
C GLY A 75 13.93 -12.48 0.94
N ILE A 76 13.30 -11.51 0.26
CA ILE A 76 13.79 -11.03 -1.04
C ILE A 76 14.90 -9.99 -0.84
N LYS A 77 16.07 -10.24 -1.44
CA LYS A 77 17.24 -9.34 -1.40
C LYS A 77 17.80 -8.96 -2.76
N ASP A 78 17.76 -9.87 -3.72
CA ASP A 78 18.44 -9.74 -5.01
C ASP A 78 17.43 -9.58 -6.15
N GLY A 79 17.90 -9.05 -7.28
CA GLY A 79 17.08 -8.91 -8.49
C GLY A 79 16.01 -7.82 -8.41
N ILE A 80 16.04 -6.96 -7.39
CA ILE A 80 15.09 -5.85 -7.24
C ILE A 80 15.72 -4.54 -7.75
N VAL A 81 15.11 -3.96 -8.78
CA VAL A 81 15.50 -2.68 -9.37
C VAL A 81 14.50 -1.60 -8.96
N PRO A 82 14.92 -0.55 -8.21
CA PRO A 82 14.06 0.60 -7.92
C PRO A 82 13.59 1.29 -9.21
N LEU A 83 12.30 1.65 -9.28
CA LEU A 83 11.75 2.41 -10.40
C LEU A 83 11.42 3.84 -9.97
N ASP A 84 10.48 3.99 -9.03
CA ASP A 84 9.96 5.29 -8.61
C ASP A 84 9.23 5.20 -7.25
N LEU A 85 8.85 6.34 -6.69
CA LEU A 85 8.03 6.45 -5.49
C LEU A 85 6.69 7.07 -5.84
N LEU A 86 5.61 6.44 -5.39
CA LEU A 86 4.31 7.13 -5.38
C LEU A 86 4.26 8.16 -4.23
N PRO A 87 3.37 9.17 -4.33
CA PRO A 87 3.06 10.03 -3.19
C PRO A 87 2.64 9.20 -1.96
N PRO A 88 2.78 9.73 -0.74
CA PRO A 88 2.44 9.02 0.47
C PRO A 88 0.92 8.92 0.62
N TYR A 89 0.46 7.83 1.21
CA TYR A 89 -0.93 7.58 1.53
C TYR A 89 -1.10 7.54 3.05
N LEU A 90 -2.19 8.11 3.55
CA LEU A 90 -2.43 8.18 4.99
C LEU A 90 -3.12 6.91 5.47
N SER A 91 -2.43 6.12 6.30
CA SER A 91 -3.02 4.94 6.92
C SER A 91 -4.01 5.30 8.03
N ARG A 92 -4.87 4.35 8.42
CA ARG A 92 -5.77 4.49 9.57
C ARG A 92 -5.05 4.81 10.89
N ASN A 93 -3.80 4.40 11.01
CA ASN A 93 -2.95 4.66 12.18
C ASN A 93 -2.16 5.97 12.08
N LEU A 94 -2.48 6.82 11.09
CA LEU A 94 -1.83 8.10 10.82
C LEU A 94 -0.33 7.95 10.53
N LEU A 95 0.03 6.91 9.79
CA LEU A 95 1.34 6.78 9.14
C LEU A 95 1.21 7.26 7.71
N ALA A 96 2.16 8.07 7.25
CA ALA A 96 2.37 8.35 5.84
C ALA A 96 3.12 7.17 5.22
N VAL A 97 2.38 6.32 4.52
CA VAL A 97 2.90 5.11 3.87
C VAL A 97 3.33 5.48 2.46
N ARG A 98 4.61 5.31 2.14
CA ARG A 98 5.16 5.65 0.83
C ARG A 98 5.38 4.39 -0.02
N PRO A 99 4.65 4.20 -1.13
CA PRO A 99 4.85 3.05 -2.00
C PRO A 99 6.13 3.22 -2.82
N ALA A 100 7.04 2.26 -2.67
CA ALA A 100 8.24 2.16 -3.47
C ALA A 100 8.02 1.15 -4.60
N LEU A 101 7.91 1.68 -5.83
CA LEU A 101 7.76 0.86 -7.02
C LEU A 101 9.12 0.27 -7.37
N MET A 102 9.19 -1.05 -7.41
CA MET A 102 10.41 -1.77 -7.77
C MET A 102 10.07 -2.89 -8.73
N PHE A 103 11.00 -3.23 -9.61
CA PHE A 103 10.84 -4.28 -10.60
C PHE A 103 11.73 -5.47 -10.29
N LEU A 104 11.18 -6.67 -10.40
CA LEU A 104 11.93 -7.91 -10.31
C LEU A 104 12.60 -8.19 -11.67
N SER A 105 13.88 -7.89 -11.75
CA SER A 105 14.71 -8.16 -12.93
C SER A 105 14.99 -9.65 -13.07
N GLY A 106 14.89 -10.17 -14.30
CA GLY A 106 15.31 -11.53 -14.62
C GLY A 106 14.31 -12.64 -14.28
N ALA A 107 13.13 -12.29 -13.76
CA ALA A 107 12.07 -13.25 -13.47
C ALA A 107 11.60 -13.95 -14.76
N ARG A 108 11.56 -15.28 -14.74
CA ARG A 108 11.00 -16.09 -15.82
C ARG A 108 9.47 -15.98 -15.83
N SER A 109 8.87 -16.28 -17.00
CA SER A 109 7.41 -16.18 -17.19
C SER A 109 6.60 -17.25 -16.46
N GLU A 110 7.24 -18.35 -16.03
CA GLU A 110 6.59 -19.45 -15.32
C GLU A 110 6.27 -19.06 -13.87
N LEU A 111 5.01 -19.23 -13.48
CA LEU A 111 4.50 -18.95 -12.14
C LEU A 111 4.19 -20.25 -11.41
N ASP A 112 4.39 -20.26 -10.09
CA ASP A 112 3.93 -21.32 -9.20
C ASP A 112 2.41 -21.22 -8.92
N SER A 113 1.88 -22.11 -8.07
CA SER A 113 0.46 -22.12 -7.71
C SER A 113 -0.01 -20.88 -6.93
N ARG A 114 0.92 -20.04 -6.45
CA ARG A 114 0.65 -18.77 -5.76
C ARG A 114 0.68 -17.58 -6.74
N GLY A 115 0.97 -17.85 -8.01
CA GLY A 115 1.16 -16.82 -9.04
C GLY A 115 2.51 -16.12 -8.95
N ILE A 116 3.50 -16.70 -8.26
CA ILE A 116 4.82 -16.09 -8.03
C ILE A 116 5.83 -16.72 -8.99
N PRO A 117 6.79 -15.96 -9.57
CA PRO A 117 7.83 -16.54 -10.42
C PRO A 117 8.56 -17.68 -9.72
N VAL A 118 8.70 -18.82 -10.40
CA VAL A 118 9.29 -20.06 -9.82
C VAL A 118 10.75 -19.91 -9.39
N ASP A 119 11.45 -18.95 -9.97
CA ASP A 119 12.83 -18.58 -9.66
C ASP A 119 12.94 -17.59 -8.49
N LEU A 120 11.84 -16.96 -8.09
CA LEU A 120 11.78 -16.12 -6.90
C LEU A 120 11.59 -16.98 -5.64
N LYS A 121 12.71 -17.29 -4.99
CA LYS A 121 12.71 -18.01 -3.70
C LYS A 121 12.29 -17.07 -2.56
N LEU A 122 11.07 -17.26 -2.07
CA LEU A 122 10.59 -16.57 -0.87
C LEU A 122 10.95 -17.35 0.39
N MET A 123 11.34 -16.63 1.44
CA MET A 123 11.49 -17.14 2.79
C MET A 123 10.56 -16.34 3.70
N LEU A 124 9.38 -16.89 3.97
CA LEU A 124 8.38 -16.19 4.78
C LEU A 124 8.78 -16.23 6.25
N ASN A 125 8.75 -15.08 6.92
CA ASN A 125 8.82 -15.02 8.36
C ASN A 125 7.45 -15.40 8.95
N PRO A 126 7.29 -16.57 9.59
CA PRO A 126 5.99 -17.05 10.05
C PRO A 126 5.38 -16.21 11.18
N ASP A 127 6.19 -15.39 11.86
CA ASP A 127 5.71 -14.48 12.91
C ASP A 127 4.95 -13.29 12.33
N GLU A 128 5.13 -13.00 11.03
CA GLU A 128 4.57 -11.82 10.37
C GLU A 128 3.73 -12.17 9.14
N VAL A 129 4.12 -13.22 8.40
CA VAL A 129 3.53 -13.60 7.11
C VAL A 129 3.09 -15.06 7.13
N GLU A 130 1.80 -15.28 6.97
CA GLU A 130 1.19 -16.61 6.82
C GLU A 130 1.39 -17.15 5.39
N SER A 131 1.18 -16.30 4.39
CA SER A 131 1.28 -16.67 2.99
C SER A 131 1.67 -15.49 2.12
N ALA A 132 2.18 -15.78 0.92
CA ALA A 132 2.44 -14.81 -0.12
C ALA A 132 1.82 -15.29 -1.43
N PHE A 133 1.35 -14.35 -2.24
CA PHE A 133 0.76 -14.60 -3.56
C PHE A 133 0.98 -13.38 -4.45
N SER A 134 0.65 -13.47 -5.73
CA SER A 134 0.62 -12.30 -6.61
C SER A 134 -0.78 -11.94 -7.08
N CYS A 135 -0.95 -10.67 -7.41
CA CYS A 135 -2.17 -10.15 -8.04
C CYS A 135 -1.78 -9.43 -9.34
N ALA A 136 -2.53 -9.69 -10.43
CA ALA A 136 -2.37 -8.96 -11.68
C ALA A 136 -3.03 -7.58 -11.55
N LEU A 137 -2.25 -6.52 -11.77
CA LEU A 137 -2.71 -5.13 -11.73
C LEU A 137 -3.75 -4.84 -12.82
N ASP A 138 -3.60 -5.46 -13.99
CA ASP A 138 -4.55 -5.35 -15.10
C ASP A 138 -5.98 -5.73 -14.68
N ASP A 139 -6.12 -6.74 -13.82
CA ASP A 139 -7.43 -7.24 -13.37
C ASP A 139 -8.09 -6.28 -12.36
N LEU A 140 -7.32 -5.44 -11.67
CA LEU A 140 -7.87 -4.39 -10.80
C LEU A 140 -8.59 -3.29 -11.60
N LEU A 141 -8.35 -3.19 -12.91
CA LEU A 141 -9.00 -2.21 -13.78
C LEU A 141 -10.30 -2.74 -14.42
N VAL A 142 -10.68 -3.99 -14.13
CA VAL A 142 -11.81 -4.70 -14.74
C VAL A 142 -12.69 -5.28 -13.62
N PRO A 143 -13.90 -4.72 -13.36
CA PRO A 143 -14.72 -5.12 -12.21
C PRO A 143 -15.21 -6.58 -12.27
N ASP A 144 -15.27 -7.16 -13.45
CA ASP A 144 -15.76 -8.50 -13.75
C ASP A 144 -14.65 -9.45 -14.23
N ALA A 145 -13.38 -9.16 -13.90
CA ALA A 145 -12.25 -10.04 -14.23
C ALA A 145 -12.45 -11.48 -13.73
N TYR A 146 -13.13 -11.63 -12.58
CA TYR A 146 -13.56 -12.92 -12.02
C TYR A 146 -14.96 -12.81 -11.40
N PRO A 147 -15.68 -13.94 -11.19
CA PRO A 147 -16.91 -13.94 -10.42
C PRO A 147 -16.72 -13.37 -9.01
N ASN A 148 -17.55 -12.42 -8.60
CA ASN A 148 -17.47 -11.72 -7.30
C ASN A 148 -16.13 -11.02 -7.04
N TRP A 149 -15.36 -10.70 -8.09
CA TRP A 149 -14.04 -10.09 -8.00
C TRP A 149 -14.05 -8.74 -7.31
N TYR A 150 -14.97 -7.84 -7.66
CA TYR A 150 -14.94 -6.46 -7.22
C TYR A 150 -16.23 -6.04 -6.52
N SER A 151 -16.07 -5.30 -5.43
CA SER A 151 -17.14 -4.54 -4.81
C SER A 151 -16.63 -3.19 -4.30
N SER A 152 -17.54 -2.25 -4.09
CA SER A 152 -17.19 -0.99 -3.42
C SER A 152 -18.29 -0.53 -2.48
N LYS A 153 -17.87 0.19 -1.44
CA LYS A 153 -18.77 0.82 -0.46
C LYS A 153 -18.37 2.27 -0.26
N VAL A 154 -19.34 3.16 -0.40
CA VAL A 154 -19.17 4.56 0.02
C VAL A 154 -19.32 4.62 1.53
N THR A 155 -18.33 5.18 2.21
CA THR A 155 -18.28 5.30 3.67
C THR A 155 -17.81 6.70 4.07
N ASN A 156 -18.02 7.04 5.33
CA ASN A 156 -17.34 8.16 5.95
C ASN A 156 -15.99 7.65 6.49
N TRP A 157 -14.87 8.16 5.97
CA TRP A 157 -13.55 7.83 6.48
C TRP A 157 -13.07 8.93 7.41
N SER A 158 -13.22 8.72 8.72
CA SER A 158 -12.72 9.65 9.74
C SER A 158 -13.18 11.10 9.51
N GLY A 159 -14.46 11.33 9.16
CA GLY A 159 -15.00 12.66 8.86
C GLY A 159 -14.92 13.06 7.38
N MET A 160 -14.18 12.33 6.54
CA MET A 160 -14.19 12.52 5.08
C MET A 160 -15.47 11.89 4.50
N PRO A 161 -16.43 12.69 4.00
CA PRO A 161 -17.63 12.16 3.38
C PRO A 161 -17.27 11.51 2.04
N ASN A 162 -18.14 10.62 1.57
CA ASN A 162 -18.08 10.02 0.23
C ASN A 162 -16.78 9.24 -0.10
N TYR A 163 -16.01 8.81 0.92
CA TYR A 163 -14.83 7.98 0.70
C TYR A 163 -15.25 6.62 0.15
N ARG A 164 -14.77 6.26 -1.04
CA ARG A 164 -15.06 4.98 -1.67
C ARG A 164 -14.02 3.95 -1.26
N MET A 165 -14.47 2.97 -0.49
CA MET A 165 -13.68 1.78 -0.17
C MET A 165 -13.82 0.77 -1.29
N HIS A 166 -12.71 0.39 -1.90
CA HIS A 166 -12.63 -0.68 -2.90
C HIS A 166 -12.22 -1.99 -2.24
N THR A 167 -12.87 -3.09 -2.64
CA THR A 167 -12.54 -4.44 -2.20
C THR A 167 -12.45 -5.34 -3.43
N PHE A 168 -11.35 -6.09 -3.53
CA PHE A 168 -11.14 -7.11 -4.55
C PHE A 168 -10.94 -8.47 -3.89
N THR A 169 -11.71 -9.48 -4.29
CA THR A 169 -11.68 -10.83 -3.70
C THR A 169 -11.13 -11.82 -4.71
N THR A 170 -9.90 -12.29 -4.49
CA THR A 170 -9.24 -13.23 -5.41
C THR A 170 -9.98 -14.55 -5.54
N PRO A 171 -9.79 -15.31 -6.63
CA PRO A 171 -10.34 -16.66 -6.75
C PRO A 171 -9.94 -17.60 -5.60
N SER A 172 -8.80 -17.34 -4.95
CA SER A 172 -8.32 -18.06 -3.77
C SER A 172 -8.94 -17.57 -2.45
N GLY A 173 -9.86 -16.61 -2.49
CA GLY A 173 -10.57 -16.08 -1.32
C GLY A 173 -9.84 -14.99 -0.54
N TYR A 174 -8.74 -14.45 -1.07
CA TYR A 174 -8.03 -13.33 -0.41
C TYR A 174 -8.72 -12.00 -0.70
N GLU A 175 -9.00 -11.22 0.33
CA GLU A 175 -9.59 -9.89 0.20
C GLU A 175 -8.52 -8.79 0.23
N ILE A 176 -8.42 -8.07 -0.88
CA ILE A 176 -7.57 -6.88 -1.05
C ILE A 176 -8.46 -5.66 -0.88
N TRP A 177 -8.29 -4.91 0.20
CA TRP A 177 -9.13 -3.76 0.51
C TRP A 177 -8.36 -2.66 1.23
N GLY A 178 -9.01 -1.52 1.46
CA GLY A 178 -8.43 -0.42 2.23
C GLY A 178 -7.24 0.23 1.53
N LEU A 179 -6.20 0.52 2.31
CA LEU A 179 -5.01 1.21 1.82
C LEU A 179 -4.29 0.41 0.73
N THR A 180 -4.19 -0.91 0.89
CA THR A 180 -3.57 -1.81 -0.09
C THR A 180 -4.27 -1.73 -1.43
N ALA A 181 -5.61 -1.86 -1.44
CA ALA A 181 -6.39 -1.76 -2.67
C ALA A 181 -6.23 -0.39 -3.35
N ARG A 182 -6.20 0.71 -2.57
CA ARG A 182 -6.02 2.05 -3.12
C ARG A 182 -4.65 2.22 -3.78
N ILE A 183 -3.56 1.81 -3.10
CA ILE A 183 -2.20 1.88 -3.65
C ILE A 183 -2.09 1.05 -4.92
N LEU A 184 -2.61 -0.18 -4.93
CA LEU A 184 -2.54 -1.06 -6.09
C LEU A 184 -3.34 -0.52 -7.28
N LEU A 185 -4.53 0.04 -7.02
CA LEU A 185 -5.37 0.61 -8.07
C LEU A 185 -4.72 1.84 -8.71
N ASP A 186 -4.15 2.73 -7.90
CA ASP A 186 -3.41 3.89 -8.40
C ASP A 186 -2.13 3.46 -9.14
N THR A 187 -1.43 2.43 -8.65
CA THR A 187 -0.31 1.81 -9.37
C THR A 187 -0.75 1.27 -10.73
N ALA A 188 -1.85 0.51 -10.79
CA ALA A 188 -2.38 -0.05 -12.04
C ALA A 188 -2.73 1.04 -13.05
N ARG A 189 -3.41 2.10 -12.60
CA ARG A 189 -3.80 3.25 -13.44
C ARG A 189 -2.58 3.94 -14.06
N ILE A 190 -1.55 4.19 -13.26
CA ILE A 190 -0.31 4.86 -13.70
C ILE A 190 0.48 3.96 -14.65
N LEU A 191 0.70 2.71 -14.26
CA LEU A 191 1.57 1.79 -15.00
C LEU A 191 0.98 1.38 -16.35
N ILE A 192 -0.34 1.15 -16.40
CA ILE A 192 -1.05 0.70 -17.60
C ILE A 192 -1.54 1.89 -18.43
N GLY A 193 -1.69 3.07 -17.83
CA GLY A 193 -2.21 4.27 -18.49
C GLY A 193 -3.71 4.17 -18.81
N ARG A 194 -4.47 3.44 -17.99
CA ARG A 194 -5.92 3.21 -18.19
C ARG A 194 -6.68 3.39 -16.88
N GLU A 195 -7.83 4.05 -16.96
CA GLU A 195 -8.78 4.14 -15.86
C GLU A 195 -9.67 2.88 -15.77
N PRO A 196 -10.13 2.49 -14.56
CA PRO A 196 -11.08 1.41 -14.41
C PRO A 196 -12.48 1.80 -14.90
N ALA A 197 -13.30 0.79 -15.22
CA ALA A 197 -14.71 0.98 -15.61
C ALA A 197 -15.65 1.30 -14.43
N PHE A 198 -15.11 1.77 -13.30
CA PHE A 198 -15.85 2.11 -12.10
C PHE A 198 -15.27 3.36 -11.43
N PRO A 199 -16.02 4.09 -10.60
CA PRO A 199 -15.55 5.35 -10.03
C PRO A 199 -14.37 5.15 -9.07
N VAL A 200 -13.33 5.97 -9.20
CA VAL A 200 -12.15 6.01 -8.33
C VAL A 200 -11.83 7.43 -7.88
N SER A 201 -10.95 7.58 -6.88
CA SER A 201 -10.41 8.90 -6.56
C SER A 201 -9.63 9.46 -7.74
N ARG A 202 -9.76 10.76 -8.00
CA ARG A 202 -8.96 11.45 -9.03
C ARG A 202 -7.55 11.77 -8.56
N THR A 203 -7.38 11.85 -7.24
CA THR A 203 -6.09 12.14 -6.59
C THR A 203 -5.31 10.86 -6.38
N ILE A 204 -4.02 10.89 -6.75
CA ILE A 204 -3.06 9.84 -6.45
C ILE A 204 -2.41 10.17 -5.11
N GLY A 205 -2.49 9.25 -4.14
CA GLY A 205 -1.97 9.48 -2.80
C GLY A 205 -2.73 10.53 -2.00
N ASP A 206 -2.14 10.92 -0.85
CA ASP A 206 -2.72 11.82 0.15
C ASP A 206 -1.75 12.95 0.54
N GLU A 207 -0.83 13.32 -0.36
CA GLU A 207 0.22 14.32 -0.11
C GLU A 207 -0.34 15.62 0.50
N ASP A 208 -1.39 16.18 -0.09
CA ASP A 208 -2.02 17.42 0.37
C ASP A 208 -2.70 17.27 1.73
N LEU A 209 -3.43 16.16 1.94
CA LEU A 209 -4.05 15.84 3.23
C LEU A 209 -2.99 15.72 4.33
N ILE A 210 -1.93 14.96 4.07
CA ILE A 210 -0.84 14.74 5.02
C ILE A 210 -0.14 16.06 5.35
N THR A 211 0.11 16.89 4.33
CA THR A 211 0.69 18.23 4.50
C THR A 211 -0.18 19.11 5.40
N LEU A 212 -1.48 19.11 5.18
CA LEU A 212 -2.42 19.91 5.97
C LEU A 212 -2.49 19.45 7.43
N LEU A 213 -2.51 18.12 7.65
CA LEU A 213 -2.47 17.54 8.99
C LEU A 213 -1.16 17.83 9.71
N HIS A 214 -0.02 17.76 9.01
CA HIS A 214 1.28 18.09 9.55
C HIS A 214 1.36 19.56 9.98
N LYS A 215 0.97 20.49 9.09
CA LYS A 215 0.94 21.95 9.37
C LYS A 215 0.04 22.30 10.56
N ARG A 216 -0.99 21.49 10.83
CA ARG A 216 -1.91 21.64 11.99
C ARG A 216 -1.48 20.87 13.24
N GLY A 217 -0.26 20.31 13.25
CA GLY A 217 0.30 19.60 14.39
C GLY A 217 -0.43 18.29 14.73
N LYS A 218 -1.17 17.69 13.78
CA LYS A 218 -1.96 16.47 13.98
C LYS A 218 -1.17 15.18 13.73
N LEU A 219 0.07 15.29 13.28
CA LEU A 219 1.01 14.18 13.10
C LEU A 219 2.23 14.33 14.03
N PRO A 220 2.05 14.29 15.37
CA PRO A 220 3.15 14.48 16.32
C PRO A 220 4.06 13.25 16.38
N GLU A 221 5.32 13.47 16.78
CA GLU A 221 6.36 12.45 16.90
C GLU A 221 6.00 11.32 17.87
N LYS A 222 5.46 11.64 19.05
CA LYS A 222 4.95 10.62 19.97
C LYS A 222 3.49 10.32 19.68
N ARG A 223 3.15 9.03 19.56
CA ARG A 223 1.75 8.60 19.49
C ARG A 223 1.08 9.00 20.82
N ILE A 224 0.06 9.85 20.75
CA ILE A 224 -0.75 10.17 21.93
C ILE A 224 -1.54 8.90 22.28
N VAL A 225 -1.15 8.19 23.34
CA VAL A 225 -1.72 6.90 23.78
C VAL A 225 -3.07 7.08 24.49
N ARG A 226 -3.94 7.97 23.99
CA ARG A 226 -5.34 8.00 24.43
C ARG A 226 -6.11 7.04 23.52
N LYS A 227 -6.75 6.04 24.14
CA LYS A 227 -7.42 4.90 23.47
C LYS A 227 -8.47 5.29 22.41
N ASP A 228 -8.94 6.54 22.37
CA ASP A 228 -10.10 6.94 21.57
C ASP A 228 -9.93 8.14 20.64
N VAL A 229 -8.71 8.65 20.39
CA VAL A 229 -8.56 9.74 19.41
C VAL A 229 -8.42 9.16 18.00
N THR A 230 -9.52 8.65 17.46
CA THR A 230 -9.65 8.58 15.99
C THR A 230 -9.65 10.02 15.51
N LEU A 231 -8.57 10.45 14.85
CA LEU A 231 -8.51 11.78 14.24
C LEU A 231 -9.69 11.89 13.28
N ARG A 232 -10.62 12.81 13.56
CA ARG A 232 -11.68 13.15 12.62
C ARG A 232 -11.27 14.39 11.83
N PHE A 233 -11.18 14.23 10.52
CA PHE A 233 -10.78 15.27 9.57
C PHE A 233 -11.77 16.43 9.55
N ASP A 234 -13.07 16.19 9.75
CA ASP A 234 -14.11 17.21 9.89
C ASP A 234 -13.93 18.15 11.10
N ASN A 235 -13.14 17.74 12.09
CA ASN A 235 -12.77 18.58 13.25
C ASN A 235 -11.48 19.38 13.03
N VAL A 236 -10.75 19.14 11.94
CA VAL A 236 -9.41 19.68 11.68
C VAL A 236 -9.35 20.44 10.36
N LEU A 237 -10.16 20.06 9.39
CA LEU A 237 -10.23 20.59 8.04
C LEU A 237 -11.54 21.34 7.83
N THR A 238 -11.48 22.42 7.06
CA THR A 238 -12.70 23.12 6.61
C THR A 238 -13.46 22.28 5.58
N PRO A 239 -14.77 22.51 5.39
CA PRO A 239 -15.54 21.83 4.35
C PRO A 239 -14.95 22.01 2.94
N ASP A 240 -14.42 23.20 2.63
CA ASP A 240 -13.79 23.50 1.34
C ASP A 240 -12.49 22.72 1.13
N GLU A 241 -11.70 22.53 2.19
CA GLU A 241 -10.50 21.69 2.14
C GLU A 241 -10.86 20.22 1.92
N ILE A 242 -11.88 19.72 2.64
CA ILE A 242 -12.37 18.35 2.46
C ILE A 242 -12.91 18.15 1.04
N ALA A 243 -13.58 19.14 0.46
CA ALA A 243 -14.12 19.06 -0.90
C ALA A 243 -13.04 19.06 -2.00
N ARG A 244 -11.80 19.49 -1.69
CA ARG A 244 -10.67 19.51 -2.62
C ARG A 244 -9.81 18.24 -2.58
N LEU A 245 -9.96 17.42 -1.53
CA LEU A 245 -9.26 16.15 -1.33
C LEU A 245 -9.99 14.98 -2.01
#